data_AF-A0A2E0UQR6-F1
#
_entry.id   AF-A0A2E0UQR6-F1
#
_cell.length_a   1.000
_cell.length_b   1.000
_cell.length_c   1.000
_cell.angle_alpha   90.00
_cell.angle_beta   90.00
_cell.angle_gamma   90.00
#
_symmetry.space_group_name_H-M   'P 1'
#
loop_
_entity.id
_entity.type
_entity.pdbx_description
1 polymer ?
#
loop_
_entity_poly.entity_id
_entity_poly.type
_entity_poly.pdbx_seq_one_letter_code
_entity_poly.pdbx_strand_id
1 'polypeptide(L)'
;MIGIISVTIINKFINEGSKMENFVQCPHCGQKHSADMTHCPVKGLPIYRTKRKSPVTKIDKKTWLIGGAGAAFVLISFWLILFFVILPAFQNQPPTVVEPPFTVPTLTLPPLETRFVVITPQNNETPQQGTTQTNEPTATTWEACENASLPSRLHIGATAQVALDPPLPNRVRQDPNTSAAINGYVDPGESVTIIDGPACDQDWVWWKVEAQSGSLIGWTAEGDQENYWLVPVP
;
A
#
# COMPACT_ATOMS: atom_id res chain seq x y z
N MET A 1 7.13 -50.37 -31.10
CA MET A 1 6.28 -49.52 -31.98
C MET A 1 4.90 -49.22 -31.34
N ILE A 2 4.82 -48.94 -30.03
CA ILE A 2 3.54 -48.70 -29.33
C ILE A 2 3.55 -47.38 -28.54
N GLY A 3 4.72 -46.77 -28.30
CA GLY A 3 4.86 -45.57 -27.46
C GLY A 3 4.67 -44.20 -28.14
N ILE A 4 4.58 -44.12 -29.47
CA ILE A 4 4.52 -42.83 -30.20
C ILE A 4 3.07 -42.43 -30.53
N ILE A 5 2.15 -43.40 -30.59
CA ILE A 5 0.74 -43.15 -30.94
C ILE A 5 -0.03 -42.48 -29.78
N SER A 6 0.34 -42.76 -28.51
CA SER A 6 -0.35 -42.16 -27.35
C SER A 6 -0.09 -40.65 -27.17
N VAL A 7 1.13 -40.16 -27.44
CA VAL A 7 1.47 -38.75 -27.19
C VAL A 7 0.79 -37.83 -28.22
N THR A 8 0.65 -38.30 -29.46
CA THR A 8 0.02 -37.51 -30.54
C THR A 8 -1.50 -37.38 -30.34
N ILE A 9 -2.17 -38.41 -29.79
CA ILE A 9 -3.61 -38.36 -29.51
C ILE A 9 -3.91 -37.48 -28.28
N ILE A 10 -3.05 -37.51 -27.26
CA ILE A 10 -3.19 -36.64 -26.08
C ILE A 10 -2.99 -35.17 -26.45
N ASN A 11 -1.98 -34.83 -27.26
CA ASN A 11 -1.76 -33.44 -27.69
C ASN A 11 -2.85 -32.91 -28.63
N LYS A 12 -3.54 -33.78 -29.37
CA LYS A 12 -4.68 -33.36 -30.21
C LYS A 12 -5.95 -33.08 -29.39
N PHE A 13 -6.17 -33.79 -28.29
CA PHE A 13 -7.33 -33.58 -27.41
C PHE A 13 -7.19 -32.40 -26.44
N ILE A 14 -5.97 -31.95 -26.11
CA ILE A 14 -5.77 -30.76 -25.26
C ILE A 14 -5.96 -29.46 -26.05
N ASN A 15 -5.80 -29.47 -27.38
CA ASN A 15 -5.90 -28.26 -28.21
C ASN A 15 -7.32 -27.95 -28.75
N GLU A 16 -8.31 -28.81 -28.53
CA GLU A 16 -9.68 -28.62 -29.05
C GLU A 16 -10.75 -28.56 -27.93
N GLY A 17 -10.34 -28.60 -26.66
CA GLY A 17 -11.24 -28.60 -25.50
C GLY A 17 -11.46 -27.23 -24.87
N SER A 18 -12.68 -26.70 -25.04
CA SER A 18 -13.31 -25.64 -24.24
C SER A 18 -13.01 -24.18 -24.60
N LYS A 19 -13.31 -23.79 -25.85
CA LYS A 19 -14.04 -22.53 -26.05
C LYS A 19 -15.48 -22.73 -25.56
N MET A 20 -15.66 -22.92 -24.24
CA MET A 20 -16.99 -22.78 -23.65
C MET A 20 -17.29 -21.30 -23.75
N GLU A 21 -18.01 -20.92 -24.79
CA GLU A 21 -18.58 -19.58 -24.94
C GLU A 21 -19.53 -19.38 -23.74
N ASN A 22 -18.97 -18.85 -22.66
CA ASN A 22 -19.70 -18.54 -21.45
C ASN A 22 -20.57 -17.33 -21.78
N PHE A 23 -21.84 -17.56 -22.06
CA PHE A 23 -22.79 -16.48 -22.25
C PHE A 23 -23.40 -16.06 -20.90
N VAL A 24 -23.40 -14.77 -20.62
CA VAL A 24 -24.04 -14.16 -19.45
C VAL A 24 -25.22 -13.29 -19.89
N GLN A 25 -26.33 -13.36 -19.16
CA GLN A 25 -27.51 -12.55 -19.43
C GLN A 25 -27.41 -11.23 -18.64
N CYS A 26 -27.45 -10.10 -19.35
CA CYS A 26 -27.32 -8.79 -18.73
C CYS A 26 -28.66 -8.35 -18.10
N PRO A 27 -28.71 -7.96 -16.82
CA PRO A 27 -29.95 -7.55 -16.15
C PRO A 27 -30.51 -6.22 -16.68
N HIS A 28 -29.69 -5.40 -17.34
CA HIS A 28 -30.09 -4.09 -17.85
C HIS A 28 -30.77 -4.11 -19.22
N CYS A 29 -30.46 -5.09 -20.07
CA CYS A 29 -31.00 -5.19 -21.44
C CYS A 29 -31.62 -6.55 -21.77
N GLY A 30 -31.46 -7.55 -20.90
CA GLY A 30 -32.00 -8.90 -21.07
C GLY A 30 -31.30 -9.77 -22.12
N GLN A 31 -30.38 -9.20 -22.89
CA GLN A 31 -29.63 -9.91 -23.94
C GLN A 31 -28.46 -10.72 -23.37
N LYS A 32 -28.07 -11.77 -24.10
CA LYS A 32 -26.93 -12.62 -23.76
C LYS A 32 -25.66 -12.10 -24.44
N HIS A 33 -24.59 -11.93 -23.67
CA HIS A 33 -23.29 -11.48 -24.15
C HIS A 33 -22.20 -12.48 -23.77
N SER A 34 -21.08 -12.48 -24.52
CA SER A 34 -19.91 -13.28 -24.15
C SER A 34 -19.31 -12.76 -22.84
N ALA A 35 -18.94 -13.67 -21.94
CA ALA A 35 -18.43 -13.35 -20.60
C ALA A 35 -17.02 -12.74 -20.56
N ASP A 36 -16.43 -12.46 -21.73
CA ASP A 36 -15.12 -11.83 -21.88
C ASP A 36 -15.22 -10.30 -22.14
N MET A 37 -16.43 -9.77 -22.32
CA MET A 37 -16.62 -8.34 -22.59
C MET A 37 -16.80 -7.53 -21.29
N THR A 38 -16.06 -6.43 -21.15
CA THR A 38 -16.08 -5.57 -19.94
C THR A 38 -17.22 -4.56 -19.94
N HIS A 39 -17.74 -4.19 -21.12
CA HIS A 39 -18.80 -3.18 -21.29
C HIS A 39 -19.87 -3.67 -22.28
N CYS A 40 -21.13 -3.33 -22.01
CA CYS A 40 -22.25 -3.70 -22.87
C CYS A 40 -22.26 -2.86 -24.16
N PRO A 41 -22.26 -3.47 -25.37
CA PRO A 41 -22.20 -2.73 -26.63
C PRO A 41 -23.44 -1.88 -26.95
N VAL A 42 -24.56 -2.12 -26.25
CA VAL A 42 -25.82 -1.37 -26.47
C VAL A 42 -25.88 -0.10 -25.62
N LYS A 43 -25.36 -0.14 -24.39
CA LYS A 43 -25.50 0.96 -23.42
C LYS A 43 -24.20 1.44 -22.78
N GLY A 44 -23.06 0.85 -23.12
CA GLY A 44 -21.72 1.23 -22.62
C GLY A 44 -21.46 0.96 -21.14
N LEU A 45 -22.39 0.37 -20.39
CA LEU A 45 -22.23 0.14 -18.95
C LEU A 45 -21.36 -1.08 -18.62
N PRO A 46 -20.58 -1.04 -17.53
CA PRO A 46 -19.69 -2.12 -17.12
C PRO A 46 -20.47 -3.34 -16.62
N ILE A 47 -20.03 -4.53 -17.01
CA ILE A 47 -20.65 -5.80 -16.61
C ILE A 47 -19.90 -6.35 -15.40
N TYR A 48 -20.44 -6.17 -14.18
CA TYR A 48 -19.81 -6.70 -12.97
C TYR A 48 -20.06 -8.21 -12.84
N ARG A 49 -19.00 -9.01 -12.81
CA ARG A 49 -19.09 -10.46 -12.58
C ARG A 49 -19.30 -10.71 -11.10
N THR A 50 -20.48 -11.19 -10.70
CA THR A 50 -20.63 -11.77 -9.36
C THR A 50 -19.77 -13.04 -9.29
N LYS A 51 -18.76 -13.08 -8.41
CA LYS A 51 -17.97 -14.30 -8.18
C LYS A 51 -18.94 -15.42 -7.83
N ARG A 52 -19.07 -16.44 -8.69
CA ARG A 52 -19.77 -17.68 -8.32
C ARG A 52 -19.09 -18.22 -7.07
N LYS A 53 -19.86 -18.44 -6.01
CA LYS A 53 -19.38 -19.23 -4.86
C LYS A 53 -18.93 -20.57 -5.43
N SER A 54 -17.65 -20.89 -5.28
CA SER A 54 -17.12 -22.19 -5.67
C SER A 54 -17.93 -23.26 -4.94
N PRO A 55 -18.32 -24.38 -5.60
CA PRO A 55 -19.01 -25.45 -4.91
C PRO A 55 -18.11 -25.92 -3.77
N VAL A 56 -18.57 -25.75 -2.53
CA VAL A 56 -17.89 -26.27 -1.35
C VAL A 56 -18.03 -27.80 -1.43
N THR A 57 -17.03 -28.44 -2.02
CA THR A 57 -16.86 -29.89 -1.93
C THR A 57 -16.64 -30.24 -0.47
N LYS A 58 -17.62 -30.91 0.16
CA LYS A 58 -17.48 -31.50 1.49
C LYS A 58 -16.31 -32.48 1.44
N ILE A 59 -15.20 -32.11 2.08
CA ILE A 59 -14.07 -33.01 2.28
C ILE A 59 -14.47 -33.99 3.39
N ASP A 60 -14.71 -35.25 3.03
CA ASP A 60 -14.97 -36.31 3.99
C ASP A 60 -13.73 -36.55 4.87
N LYS A 61 -13.89 -36.44 6.19
CA LYS A 61 -12.82 -36.49 7.20
C LYS A 61 -11.95 -37.76 7.20
N LYS A 62 -12.30 -38.79 6.42
CA LYS A 62 -11.61 -40.09 6.39
C LYS A 62 -10.35 -40.10 5.51
N THR A 63 -10.19 -39.17 4.57
CA THR A 63 -8.99 -39.07 3.72
C THR A 63 -7.84 -38.26 4.36
N TRP A 64 -8.08 -37.57 5.48
CA TRP A 64 -7.08 -36.71 6.11
C TRP A 64 -6.02 -37.48 6.93
N LEU A 65 -6.31 -38.70 7.38
CA LEU A 65 -5.41 -39.48 8.23
C LEU A 65 -4.25 -40.16 7.49
N ILE A 66 -4.32 -40.35 6.17
CA ILE A 66 -3.28 -41.04 5.40
C ILE A 66 -2.28 -40.04 4.78
N GLY A 67 -2.73 -38.82 4.45
CA GLY A 67 -1.87 -37.79 3.85
C GLY A 67 -0.97 -37.03 4.84
N GLY A 68 -1.38 -36.90 6.11
CA GLY A 68 -0.63 -36.15 7.13
C GLY A 68 0.70 -36.81 7.54
N ALA A 69 0.73 -38.14 7.62
CA ALA A 69 1.92 -38.87 8.02
C ALA A 69 3.05 -38.82 6.96
N GLY A 70 2.69 -38.85 5.67
CA GLY A 70 3.67 -38.74 4.58
C GLY A 70 4.31 -37.36 4.50
N ALA A 71 3.54 -36.29 4.66
CA ALA A 71 4.06 -34.92 4.62
C ALA A 71 4.99 -34.62 5.80
N ALA A 72 4.66 -35.10 7.01
CA ALA A 72 5.53 -34.94 8.18
C ALA A 72 6.89 -35.64 8.01
N PHE A 73 6.90 -36.84 7.43
CA PHE A 73 8.16 -37.56 7.17
C PHE A 73 9.05 -36.85 6.15
N VAL A 74 8.46 -36.27 5.10
CA VAL A 74 9.21 -35.49 4.10
C VAL A 74 9.80 -34.24 4.74
N LEU A 75 9.02 -33.50 5.54
CA LEU A 75 9.50 -32.30 6.22
C LEU A 75 10.60 -32.60 7.25
N ILE A 76 10.47 -33.68 8.03
CA ILE A 76 11.49 -34.10 8.99
C ILE A 76 12.75 -34.57 8.27
N SER A 77 12.62 -35.31 7.17
CA SER A 77 13.79 -35.71 6.36
C SER A 77 14.49 -34.50 5.75
N PHE A 78 13.74 -33.52 5.26
CA PHE A 78 14.27 -32.28 4.72
C PHE A 78 14.97 -31.44 5.78
N TRP A 79 14.42 -31.37 7.00
CA TRP A 79 15.04 -30.71 8.14
C TRP A 79 16.34 -31.39 8.59
N LEU A 80 16.36 -32.72 8.64
CA LEU A 80 17.57 -33.48 8.97
C LEU A 80 18.66 -33.31 7.89
N ILE A 81 18.29 -33.31 6.62
CA ILE A 81 19.23 -33.07 5.51
C ILE A 81 19.77 -31.63 5.58
N LEU A 82 18.92 -30.64 5.83
CA LEU A 82 19.34 -29.25 6.03
C LEU A 82 20.33 -29.14 7.20
N PHE A 83 20.02 -29.79 8.32
CA PHE A 83 20.86 -29.78 9.52
C PHE A 83 22.21 -30.46 9.25
N PHE A 84 22.23 -31.70 8.76
CA PHE A 84 23.48 -32.46 8.60
C PHE A 84 24.34 -32.03 7.42
N VAL A 85 23.77 -31.41 6.37
CA VAL A 85 24.52 -30.98 5.19
C VAL A 85 24.95 -29.51 5.28
N ILE A 86 24.13 -28.64 5.87
CA ILE A 86 24.42 -27.19 5.91
C ILE A 86 25.23 -26.78 7.15
N LEU A 87 25.06 -27.43 8.31
CA LEU A 87 25.88 -27.09 9.50
C LEU A 87 27.40 -27.29 9.33
N PRO A 88 27.91 -28.36 8.68
CA PRO A 88 29.35 -28.48 8.49
C PRO A 88 29.91 -27.50 7.43
N ALA A 89 29.06 -26.89 6.58
CA ALA A 89 29.49 -25.90 5.60
C ALA A 89 29.79 -24.52 6.24
N PHE A 90 29.08 -24.17 7.32
CA PHE A 90 29.30 -22.91 8.03
C PHE A 90 30.49 -22.92 9.00
N GLN A 91 31.03 -24.09 9.36
CA GLN A 91 32.23 -24.16 10.20
C GLN A 91 33.53 -23.85 9.45
N ASN A 92 33.52 -23.91 8.11
CA ASN A 92 34.67 -23.60 7.28
C ASN A 92 34.65 -22.14 6.83
N GLN A 93 34.46 -21.20 7.77
CA GLN A 93 34.71 -19.79 7.48
C GLN A 93 36.20 -19.63 7.12
N PRO A 94 36.55 -19.06 5.95
CA PRO A 94 37.94 -18.73 5.64
C PRO A 94 38.50 -17.83 6.74
N PRO A 95 39.80 -17.92 7.06
CA PRO A 95 40.40 -17.16 8.15
C PRO A 95 40.06 -15.68 7.97
N THR A 96 39.45 -15.10 9.00
CA THR A 96 39.12 -13.67 9.07
C THR A 96 40.41 -12.89 8.84
N VAL A 97 40.53 -12.26 7.67
CA VAL A 97 41.62 -11.32 7.40
C VAL A 97 41.39 -10.13 8.30
N VAL A 98 42.15 -10.04 9.39
CA VAL A 98 42.17 -8.87 10.27
C VAL A 98 42.91 -7.78 9.51
N GLU A 99 42.16 -6.96 8.78
CA GLU A 99 42.71 -5.76 8.16
C GLU A 99 43.04 -4.75 9.28
N PRO A 100 44.26 -4.20 9.32
CA PRO A 100 44.64 -3.19 10.32
C PRO A 100 43.71 -1.98 10.20
N PRO A 101 43.41 -1.26 11.30
CA PRO A 101 42.55 -0.10 11.25
C PRO A 101 43.17 0.97 10.34
N PHE A 102 42.58 1.15 9.16
CA PHE A 102 42.93 2.22 8.24
C PHE A 102 42.53 3.54 8.90
N THR A 103 43.50 4.23 9.49
CA THR A 103 43.31 5.55 10.10
C THR A 103 43.24 6.57 8.98
N VAL A 104 42.03 6.82 8.49
CA VAL A 104 41.77 7.93 7.57
C VAL A 104 41.95 9.24 8.32
N PRO A 105 42.73 10.21 7.81
CA PRO A 105 42.77 11.55 8.39
C PRO A 105 41.42 12.23 8.15
N THR A 106 40.66 12.41 9.22
CA THR A 106 39.47 13.27 9.23
C THR A 106 39.91 14.71 8.98
N LEU A 107 39.64 15.23 7.79
CA LEU A 107 39.73 16.66 7.52
C LEU A 107 38.57 17.36 8.25
N THR A 108 38.83 17.77 9.49
CA THR A 108 37.91 18.60 10.27
C THR A 108 37.79 19.96 9.60
N LEU A 109 36.68 20.19 8.89
CA LEU A 109 36.31 21.52 8.42
C LEU A 109 35.95 22.39 9.63
N PRO A 110 36.38 23.67 9.67
CA PRO A 110 35.94 24.61 10.69
C PRO A 110 34.42 24.83 10.59
N PRO A 111 33.73 25.12 11.71
CA PRO A 111 32.30 25.39 11.71
C PRO A 111 31.99 26.61 10.82
N LEU A 112 31.03 26.44 9.92
CA LEU A 112 30.48 27.53 9.11
C LEU A 112 29.65 28.43 10.04
N GLU A 113 30.29 29.48 10.54
CA GLU A 113 29.62 30.51 11.34
C GLU A 113 28.77 31.39 10.43
N THR A 114 27.52 30.98 10.22
CA THR A 114 26.52 31.83 9.56
C THR A 114 25.75 32.60 10.63
N ARG A 115 26.17 33.85 10.82
CA ARG A 115 25.42 34.86 11.56
C ARG A 115 24.08 35.10 10.86
N PHE A 116 22.98 34.71 11.51
CA PHE A 116 21.65 35.18 11.15
C PHE A 116 21.09 36.08 12.25
N VAL A 117 20.55 37.19 11.81
CA VAL A 117 20.12 38.35 12.59
C VAL A 117 18.82 38.03 13.33
N VAL A 118 18.82 38.22 14.64
CA VAL A 118 17.62 38.25 15.48
C VAL A 118 16.86 39.53 15.18
N ILE A 119 15.70 39.41 14.53
CA ILE A 119 14.73 40.50 14.39
C ILE A 119 13.58 40.21 15.35
N THR A 120 13.54 40.98 16.44
CA THR A 120 12.43 41.04 17.38
C THR A 120 11.42 42.07 16.88
N PRO A 121 10.12 41.75 16.80
CA PRO A 121 9.08 42.76 16.91
C PRO A 121 8.33 42.58 18.24
N GLN A 122 8.54 43.53 19.14
CA GLN A 122 7.65 43.83 20.27
C GLN A 122 6.76 44.97 19.82
N ASN A 123 5.44 44.84 19.97
CA ASN A 123 4.51 45.91 20.30
C ASN A 123 3.16 45.31 20.77
N ASN A 124 2.63 45.88 21.84
CA ASN A 124 1.67 45.33 22.77
C ASN A 124 0.32 46.09 22.71
N GLU A 125 -0.78 45.33 22.87
CA GLU A 125 -2.13 45.64 23.38
C GLU A 125 -3.24 46.38 22.55
N THR A 126 -4.29 45.60 22.18
CA THR A 126 -5.79 45.58 22.47
C THR A 126 -6.57 46.87 22.88
N PRO A 127 -7.95 46.98 22.86
CA PRO A 127 -9.06 46.04 22.51
C PRO A 127 -10.34 46.61 21.79
N GLN A 128 -11.28 45.70 21.43
CA GLN A 128 -12.77 45.78 21.29
C GLN A 128 -13.33 45.42 19.90
N GLN A 129 -14.47 44.74 19.69
CA GLN A 129 -15.37 43.89 20.49
C GLN A 129 -16.50 43.41 19.55
N GLY A 130 -16.78 42.10 19.51
CA GLY A 130 -18.14 41.57 19.33
C GLY A 130 -18.62 41.18 17.91
N THR A 131 -18.46 39.90 17.56
CA THR A 131 -19.60 39.00 17.30
C THR A 131 -19.17 37.56 17.65
N THR A 132 -19.96 36.90 18.50
CA THR A 132 -19.83 35.47 18.76
C THR A 132 -20.33 34.73 17.52
N GLN A 133 -19.43 34.27 16.67
CA GLN A 133 -19.68 33.19 15.73
C GLN A 133 -18.68 32.08 16.04
N THR A 134 -19.19 30.87 16.22
CA THR A 134 -18.38 29.66 16.34
C THR A 134 -17.68 29.45 15.00
N ASN A 135 -16.50 30.07 14.85
CA ASN A 135 -15.67 29.92 13.66
C ASN A 135 -15.00 28.56 13.74
N GLU A 136 -15.56 27.60 13.01
CA GLU A 136 -14.81 26.45 12.54
C GLU A 136 -13.67 26.99 11.66
N PRO A 137 -12.41 26.75 12.00
CA PRO A 137 -11.26 27.26 11.27
C PRO A 137 -11.28 26.68 9.86
N THR A 138 -11.63 27.52 8.90
CA THR A 138 -11.58 27.20 7.48
C THR A 138 -10.11 27.21 7.07
N ALA A 139 -9.52 26.02 6.97
CA ALA A 139 -8.18 25.86 6.41
C ALA A 139 -8.10 26.50 5.03
N THR A 140 -7.03 27.26 4.78
CA THR A 140 -6.78 27.91 3.47
C THR A 140 -6.39 26.84 2.45
N THR A 141 -7.12 26.77 1.33
CA THR A 141 -6.84 25.84 0.22
C THR A 141 -5.84 26.42 -0.77
N TRP A 142 -5.03 25.57 -1.42
CA TRP A 142 -4.08 25.95 -2.47
C TRP A 142 -3.78 24.81 -3.46
N GLU A 143 -3.32 25.15 -4.67
CA GLU A 143 -3.00 24.17 -5.71
C GLU A 143 -1.64 23.51 -5.48
N ALA A 144 -1.64 22.32 -4.85
CA ALA A 144 -0.42 21.57 -4.53
C ALA A 144 0.12 20.74 -5.71
N CYS A 145 -0.76 20.25 -6.57
CA CYS A 145 -0.45 19.36 -7.69
C CYS A 145 -1.27 19.77 -8.91
N GLU A 146 -0.65 19.90 -10.08
CA GLU A 146 -1.30 20.38 -11.31
C GLU A 146 -2.50 19.53 -11.75
N ASN A 147 -2.48 18.22 -11.44
CA ASN A 147 -3.53 17.26 -11.83
C ASN A 147 -4.40 16.79 -10.65
N ALA A 148 -4.20 17.32 -9.44
CA ALA A 148 -5.08 16.96 -8.33
C ALA A 148 -6.46 17.57 -8.52
N SER A 149 -7.52 16.78 -8.35
CA SER A 149 -8.89 17.28 -8.51
C SER A 149 -9.35 18.18 -7.36
N LEU A 150 -8.71 18.04 -6.19
CA LEU A 150 -9.00 18.81 -4.98
C LEU A 150 -7.77 19.63 -4.57
N PRO A 151 -7.93 20.94 -4.26
CA PRO A 151 -6.83 21.76 -3.80
C PRO A 151 -6.40 21.35 -2.39
N SER A 152 -5.10 21.28 -2.12
CA SER A 152 -4.60 20.93 -0.80
C SER A 152 -5.05 21.93 0.27
N ARG A 153 -5.36 21.42 1.46
CA ARG A 153 -5.63 22.21 2.68
C ARG A 153 -4.46 22.15 3.66
N LEU A 154 -3.40 21.45 3.31
CA LEU A 154 -2.26 21.15 4.16
C LEU A 154 -0.98 21.83 3.67
N HIS A 155 -0.07 22.05 4.62
CA HIS A 155 1.27 22.57 4.37
C HIS A 155 2.25 21.89 5.33
N ILE A 156 3.54 21.93 4.99
CA ILE A 156 4.59 21.40 5.87
C ILE A 156 4.56 22.12 7.22
N GLY A 157 4.65 21.36 8.30
CA GLY A 157 4.56 21.85 9.69
C GLY A 157 3.13 21.90 10.24
N ALA A 158 2.10 21.72 9.39
CA ALA A 158 0.73 21.63 9.86
C ALA A 158 0.48 20.34 10.67
N THR A 159 -0.52 20.38 11.54
CA THR A 159 -1.11 19.18 12.13
C THR A 159 -2.39 18.85 11.37
N ALA A 160 -2.60 17.56 11.12
CA ALA A 160 -3.81 17.06 10.50
C ALA A 160 -4.30 15.82 11.26
N GLN A 161 -5.55 15.44 11.05
CA GLN A 161 -6.12 14.22 11.58
C GLN A 161 -6.80 13.42 10.48
N VAL A 162 -6.83 12.10 10.63
CA VAL A 162 -7.62 11.26 9.72
C VAL A 162 -9.11 11.52 9.97
N ALA A 163 -9.88 11.65 8.88
CA ALA A 163 -11.32 11.89 8.94
C ALA A 163 -12.02 10.82 9.80
N LEU A 164 -13.00 11.25 10.60
CA LEU A 164 -13.78 10.35 11.46
C LEU A 164 -14.86 9.59 10.68
N ASP A 165 -15.31 10.15 9.56
CA ASP A 165 -16.36 9.59 8.70
C ASP A 165 -15.91 9.63 7.22
N PRO A 166 -15.89 8.49 6.51
CA PRO A 166 -16.12 7.14 7.03
C PRO A 166 -15.04 6.75 8.05
N PRO A 167 -15.33 5.85 9.02
CA PRO A 167 -14.38 5.43 10.04
C PRO A 167 -13.37 4.42 9.47
N LEU A 168 -12.57 4.88 8.50
CA LEU A 168 -11.55 4.10 7.80
C LEU A 168 -10.16 4.68 8.08
N PRO A 169 -9.17 3.83 8.40
CA PRO A 169 -7.82 4.30 8.63
C PRO A 169 -7.14 4.71 7.33
N ASN A 170 -6.27 5.72 7.41
CA ASN A 170 -5.38 6.07 6.32
C ASN A 170 -4.16 5.15 6.30
N ARG A 171 -3.78 4.71 5.10
CA ARG A 171 -2.58 3.90 4.89
C ARG A 171 -1.36 4.81 4.86
N VAL A 172 -0.37 4.51 5.68
CA VAL A 172 0.96 5.13 5.62
C VAL A 172 1.88 4.23 4.84
N ARG A 173 2.48 4.74 3.78
CA ARG A 173 3.29 4.02 2.80
C ARG A 173 4.74 4.45 2.82
N GLN A 174 5.60 3.62 2.25
CA GLN A 174 7.02 3.93 2.12
C GLN A 174 7.30 5.07 1.13
N ASP A 175 6.52 5.15 0.05
CA ASP A 175 6.65 6.13 -1.03
C ASP A 175 5.27 6.71 -1.41
N PRO A 176 5.20 7.90 -2.03
CA PRO A 176 3.96 8.60 -2.37
C PRO A 176 3.30 8.04 -3.63
N ASN A 177 2.92 6.76 -3.60
CA ASN A 177 2.18 6.10 -4.68
C ASN A 177 1.34 4.95 -4.14
N THR A 178 0.29 4.56 -4.86
CA THR A 178 -0.62 3.49 -4.41
C THR A 178 -0.03 2.08 -4.45
N SER A 179 1.11 1.90 -5.12
CA SER A 179 1.79 0.60 -5.26
C SER A 179 2.86 0.35 -4.18
N ALA A 180 3.25 1.38 -3.44
CA ALA A 180 4.30 1.32 -2.42
C ALA A 180 3.88 0.45 -1.23
N ALA A 181 4.88 -0.16 -0.57
CA ALA A 181 4.66 -0.93 0.64
C ALA A 181 3.97 -0.09 1.72
N ILE A 182 3.08 -0.73 2.49
CA ILE A 182 2.37 -0.09 3.60
C ILE A 182 3.22 -0.27 4.86
N ASN A 183 3.68 0.84 5.43
CA ASN A 183 4.42 0.89 6.70
C ASN A 183 3.49 0.75 7.91
N GLY A 184 2.25 1.23 7.77
CA GLY A 184 1.27 1.18 8.84
C GLY A 184 -0.04 1.88 8.48
N TYR A 185 -0.83 2.13 9.51
CA TYR A 185 -2.14 2.74 9.42
C TYR A 185 -2.26 3.81 10.51
N VAL A 186 -2.94 4.90 10.18
CA VAL A 186 -3.33 5.95 11.13
C VAL A 186 -4.84 5.87 11.26
N ASP A 187 -5.33 5.67 12.47
CA ASP A 187 -6.73 5.40 12.72
C ASP A 187 -7.59 6.68 12.59
N PRO A 188 -8.91 6.55 12.34
CA PRO A 188 -9.81 7.70 12.29
C PRO A 188 -9.71 8.58 13.54
N GLY A 189 -9.56 9.89 13.36
CA GLY A 189 -9.39 10.87 14.43
C GLY A 189 -7.99 10.96 15.02
N GLU A 190 -7.07 10.06 14.64
CA GLU A 190 -5.68 10.15 15.06
C GLU A 190 -4.99 11.31 14.33
N SER A 191 -4.19 12.07 15.10
CA SER A 191 -3.45 13.22 14.61
C SER A 191 -2.07 12.85 14.10
N VAL A 192 -1.64 13.56 13.06
CA VAL A 192 -0.35 13.43 12.41
C VAL A 192 0.24 14.82 12.17
N THR A 193 1.56 14.90 12.18
CA THR A 193 2.27 16.12 11.79
C THR A 193 2.77 15.96 10.36
N ILE A 194 2.56 16.99 9.53
CA ILE A 194 3.04 17.02 8.14
C ILE A 194 4.51 17.43 8.17
N ILE A 195 5.41 16.52 7.77
CA ILE A 195 6.86 16.73 7.86
C ILE A 195 7.53 16.94 6.51
N ASP A 196 6.88 16.56 5.40
CA ASP A 196 7.40 16.73 4.04
C ASP A 196 6.28 16.62 2.99
N GLY A 197 6.54 17.04 1.75
CA GLY A 197 5.58 17.07 0.63
C GLY A 197 5.31 18.50 0.10
N PRO A 198 4.33 18.69 -0.80
CA PRO A 198 3.49 17.66 -1.40
C PRO A 198 4.26 16.83 -2.44
N ALA A 199 3.92 15.54 -2.53
CA ALA A 199 4.28 14.71 -3.67
C ALA A 199 3.02 14.37 -4.47
N CYS A 200 3.14 14.37 -5.80
CA CYS A 200 2.01 14.19 -6.70
C CYS A 200 2.19 12.89 -7.46
N ASP A 201 1.23 11.97 -7.31
CA ASP A 201 1.19 10.73 -8.10
C ASP A 201 -0.26 10.27 -8.25
N GLN A 202 -0.61 9.76 -9.44
CA GLN A 202 -1.94 9.23 -9.76
C GLN A 202 -3.08 10.21 -9.40
N ASP A 203 -2.88 11.49 -9.70
CA ASP A 203 -3.83 12.58 -9.43
C ASP A 203 -4.15 12.81 -7.94
N TRP A 204 -3.33 12.27 -7.04
CA TRP A 204 -3.47 12.42 -5.59
C TRP A 204 -2.36 13.29 -5.02
N VAL A 205 -2.70 14.05 -3.97
CA VAL A 205 -1.74 14.79 -3.16
C VAL A 205 -1.29 13.90 -2.01
N TRP A 206 0.02 13.65 -1.93
CA TRP A 206 0.64 12.84 -0.89
C TRP A 206 1.44 13.70 0.06
N TRP A 207 1.29 13.41 1.34
CA TRP A 207 2.01 14.07 2.43
C TRP A 207 2.82 13.05 3.20
N LYS A 208 4.07 13.41 3.51
CA LYS A 208 4.85 12.64 4.46
C LYS A 208 4.48 13.09 5.86
N VAL A 209 4.12 12.13 6.69
CA VAL A 209 3.57 12.38 8.01
C VAL A 209 4.31 11.58 9.08
N GLU A 210 4.30 12.13 10.28
CA GLU A 210 4.68 11.46 11.52
C GLU A 210 3.45 11.35 12.41
N ALA A 211 3.04 10.13 12.75
CA ALA A 211 1.87 9.88 13.59
C ALA A 211 2.16 10.25 15.04
N GLN A 212 1.27 11.01 15.70
CA GLN A 212 1.50 11.48 17.07
C GLN A 212 1.35 10.37 18.12
N SER A 213 0.62 9.30 17.82
CA SER A 213 0.40 8.19 18.76
C SER A 213 1.58 7.22 18.87
N GLY A 214 2.57 7.32 17.98
CA GLY A 214 3.66 6.36 17.88
C GLY A 214 4.86 6.89 17.10
N SER A 215 5.62 5.97 16.48
CA SER A 215 6.80 6.30 15.67
C SER A 215 6.59 5.98 14.19
N LEU A 216 5.33 5.95 13.73
CA LEU A 216 4.99 5.64 12.35
C LEU A 216 5.27 6.87 11.47
N ILE A 217 6.20 6.71 10.53
CA ILE A 217 6.57 7.72 9.54
C ILE A 217 6.39 7.16 8.13
N GLY A 218 5.80 7.96 7.24
CA GLY A 218 5.68 7.62 5.82
C GLY A 218 4.71 8.52 5.09
N TRP A 219 4.34 8.12 3.87
CA TRP A 219 3.47 8.88 2.97
C TRP A 219 2.02 8.45 3.07
N THR A 220 1.10 9.40 3.20
CA THR A 220 -0.33 9.16 3.19
C THR A 220 -1.01 10.12 2.21
N ALA A 221 -2.11 9.68 1.63
CA ALA A 221 -2.88 10.51 0.71
C ALA A 221 -3.72 11.52 1.51
N GLU A 222 -3.77 12.77 1.05
CA GLU A 222 -4.68 13.78 1.60
C GLU A 222 -6.14 13.41 1.33
N GLY A 223 -6.39 12.83 0.17
CA GLY A 223 -7.70 12.49 -0.33
C GLY A 223 -7.65 11.90 -1.73
N ASP A 224 -8.81 11.67 -2.31
CA ASP A 224 -9.00 11.33 -3.72
C ASP A 224 -9.63 12.52 -4.47
N GLN A 225 -10.35 12.25 -5.55
CA GLN A 225 -10.97 13.28 -6.38
C GLN A 225 -12.20 13.93 -5.74
N GLU A 226 -12.80 13.30 -4.72
CA GLU A 226 -14.08 13.71 -4.14
C GLU A 226 -14.00 13.94 -2.63
N ASN A 227 -13.09 13.27 -1.94
CA ASN A 227 -13.06 13.20 -0.48
C ASN A 227 -11.67 13.51 0.07
N TYR A 228 -11.63 14.30 1.13
CA TYR A 228 -10.45 14.41 1.98
C TYR A 228 -10.51 13.37 3.09
N TRP A 229 -9.44 12.59 3.22
CA TRP A 229 -9.26 11.67 4.35
C TRP A 229 -8.32 12.24 5.39
N LEU A 230 -7.47 13.20 5.01
CA LEU A 230 -6.65 13.96 5.93
C LEU A 230 -7.22 15.37 6.08
N VAL A 231 -7.53 15.74 7.32
CA VAL A 231 -8.25 16.98 7.65
C VAL A 231 -7.35 17.85 8.53
N PRO A 232 -7.11 19.13 8.18
CA PRO A 232 -6.30 20.02 9.00
C PRO A 232 -6.87 20.17 10.42
N VAL A 233 -5.97 20.19 11.41
CA VAL A 233 -6.29 20.50 12.80
C VAL A 233 -5.83 21.95 13.07
N PRO A 234 -6.62 22.76 13.80
CA PRO A 234 -6.35 24.19 13.99
C PRO A 234 -5.24 24.50 14.98
#